data_AF-A0A524HGV3-F1
#
_entry.id   AF-A0A524HGV3-F1
#
_cell.length_a   1.000
_cell.length_b   1.000
_cell.length_c   1.000
_cell.angle_alpha   90.00
_cell.angle_beta   90.00
_cell.angle_gamma   90.00
#
_symmetry.space_group_name_H-M   'P 1'
#
loop_
_entity.id
_entity.type
_entity.pdbx_description
1 polymer ?
#
loop_
_entity_poly.entity_id
_entity_poly.type
_entity_poly.pdbx_seq_one_letter_code
_entity_poly.pdbx_strand_id
1 'polypeptide(L)'
;MDFKDIELKDKIRQTIENSEFLLMPKIDPEISKGNIGSVMIAPIVGPVGCFGVIYLDNDKAHEKYATSDLDYLMLLAVQIATPTGKK
;
A
#
# COMPACT_ATOMS: atom_id res chain seq x y z
N MET A 1 -6.41 -12.56 -9.95
CA MET A 1 -5.17 -11.83 -9.67
C MET A 1 -4.45 -12.64 -8.61
N ASP A 2 -3.37 -13.33 -8.99
CA ASP A 2 -2.50 -14.02 -8.04
C ASP A 2 -1.54 -12.96 -7.45
N PHE A 3 -1.11 -13.11 -6.20
CA PHE A 3 -0.09 -12.25 -5.60
C PHE A 3 1.22 -12.24 -6.42
N LYS A 4 1.45 -13.31 -7.20
CA LYS A 4 2.57 -13.42 -8.14
C LYS A 4 2.52 -12.41 -9.28
N ASP A 5 1.33 -11.90 -9.62
CA ASP A 5 1.10 -10.97 -10.71
C ASP A 5 1.35 -9.51 -10.29
N ILE A 6 1.56 -9.24 -9.00
CA ILE A 6 1.85 -7.90 -8.48
C ILE A 6 3.33 -7.59 -8.69
N GLU A 7 3.61 -6.58 -9.51
CA GLU A 7 4.98 -6.17 -9.84
C GLU A 7 5.79 -5.76 -8.59
N LEU A 8 5.13 -5.09 -7.64
CA LEU A 8 5.76 -4.54 -6.42
C LEU A 8 5.60 -5.43 -5.18
N LYS A 9 5.47 -6.75 -5.37
CA LYS A 9 5.30 -7.73 -4.28
C LYS A 9 6.40 -7.67 -3.21
N ASP A 10 7.63 -7.33 -3.57
CA ASP A 10 8.72 -7.24 -2.59
C ASP A 10 8.58 -6.00 -1.70
N LYS A 11 8.00 -4.91 -2.22
CA LYS A 11 7.63 -3.75 -1.42
C LYS A 11 6.48 -4.06 -0.47
N ILE A 12 5.51 -4.86 -0.91
CA ILE A 12 4.46 -5.35 -0.02
C ILE A 12 5.04 -6.16 1.14
N ARG A 13 5.98 -7.08 0.87
CA ARG A 13 6.65 -7.86 1.92
C ARG A 13 7.39 -6.98 2.91
N GLN A 14 8.17 -6.01 2.42
CA GLN A 14 8.88 -5.04 3.27
C GLN A 14 7.90 -4.26 4.17
N THR A 15 6.79 -3.79 3.62
CA THR A 15 5.75 -3.11 4.40
C THR A 15 5.14 -4.00 5.49
N ILE A 16 4.94 -5.30 5.21
CA ILE A 16 4.44 -6.25 6.22
C ILE A 16 5.47 -6.47 7.33
N GLU A 17 6.72 -6.71 6.96
CA GLU A 17 7.82 -6.97 7.90
C GLU A 17 8.12 -5.77 8.79
N ASN A 18 8.12 -4.57 8.23
CA ASN A 18 8.47 -3.34 8.96
C ASN A 18 7.25 -2.64 9.58
N SER A 19 6.03 -2.99 9.17
CA SER A 19 4.81 -2.27 9.53
C SER A 19 4.86 -0.78 9.15
N GLU A 20 5.42 -0.48 7.98
CA GLU A 20 5.62 0.88 7.48
C GLU A 20 4.69 1.24 6.32
N PHE A 21 4.07 2.42 6.41
CA PHE A 21 3.34 3.03 5.30
C PHE A 21 4.33 3.51 4.23
N LEU A 22 4.08 3.16 2.97
CA LEU A 22 4.96 3.48 1.86
C LEU A 22 4.21 4.29 0.81
N LEU A 23 4.80 5.40 0.38
CA LEU A 23 4.41 6.15 -0.80
C LEU A 23 5.60 6.18 -1.77
N MET A 24 5.35 5.78 -3.01
CA MET A 24 6.30 5.88 -4.11
C MET A 24 5.67 6.77 -5.20
N PRO A 25 5.92 8.10 -5.18
CA PRO A 25 5.34 9.04 -6.15
C PRO A 25 5.88 8.83 -7.57
N LYS A 26 6.99 8.10 -7.70
CA LYS A 26 7.56 7.70 -8.98
C LYS A 26 8.17 6.32 -8.80
N ILE A 27 7.85 5.40 -9.70
CA ILE A 27 8.45 4.08 -9.72
C ILE A 27 9.69 4.10 -10.62
N ASP A 28 10.78 3.54 -10.11
CA ASP A 28 11.99 3.34 -10.89
C ASP A 28 11.70 2.30 -12.00
N PRO A 29 12.03 2.59 -13.27
CA PRO A 29 11.93 1.62 -14.37
C PRO A 29 12.66 0.30 -14.12
N GLU A 30 13.67 0.27 -13.25
CA GLU A 30 14.36 -0.95 -12.83
C GLU A 30 13.52 -1.83 -11.89
N ILE A 31 12.62 -1.21 -11.12
CA ILE A 31 11.74 -1.87 -10.14
C ILE A 31 10.45 -2.37 -10.82
N SER A 32 9.89 -1.60 -11.75
CA SER A 32 8.69 -1.95 -12.51
C SER A 32 8.86 -1.53 -13.96
N LYS A 33 8.81 -2.50 -14.87
CA LYS A 33 8.76 -2.25 -16.32
C LYS A 33 7.35 -1.91 -16.80
N GLY A 34 6.36 -2.01 -15.91
CA GLY A 34 4.96 -1.80 -16.21
C GLY A 34 4.54 -0.35 -16.41
N ASN A 35 3.23 -0.16 -16.49
CA ASN A 35 2.60 1.15 -16.67
C ASN A 35 2.37 1.90 -15.34
N ILE A 36 2.92 1.41 -14.22
CA ILE A 36 2.68 2.00 -12.91
C ILE A 36 3.34 3.38 -12.82
N GLY A 37 2.55 4.40 -12.46
CA GLY A 37 2.97 5.79 -12.30
C GLY A 37 3.40 6.12 -10.87
N SER A 38 2.58 5.72 -9.91
CA SER A 38 2.82 5.87 -8.47
C SER A 38 2.08 4.80 -7.67
N VAL A 39 2.55 4.54 -6.45
CA VAL A 39 1.99 3.51 -5.57
C VAL A 39 1.93 3.98 -4.13
N MET A 40 0.88 3.55 -3.43
CA MET A 40 0.80 3.57 -1.98
C MET A 40 0.59 2.16 -1.43
N ILE A 41 1.27 1.86 -0.32
CA ILE A 41 1.10 0.60 0.42
C ILE A 41 0.89 0.95 1.89
N ALA A 42 -0.23 0.51 2.45
CA ALA A 42 -0.56 0.73 3.84
C ALA A 42 -0.74 -0.60 4.57
N PRO A 43 0.05 -0.90 5.62
CA PRO A 43 -0.16 -2.09 6.43
C PRO A 43 -1.42 -1.95 7.29
N ILE A 44 -2.17 -3.04 7.41
CA ILE A 44 -3.31 -3.17 8.32
C ILE A 44 -2.77 -3.80 9.60
N VAL A 45 -2.41 -2.94 10.56
CA VAL A 45 -1.79 -3.36 11.82
C VAL A 45 -2.82 -3.33 12.93
N GLY A 46 -2.93 -4.42 13.68
CA GLY A 46 -3.68 -4.44 14.94
C GLY A 46 -2.83 -5.02 16.08
N PRO A 47 -3.45 -5.35 17.23
CA PRO A 47 -2.72 -5.64 18.47
C PRO A 47 -1.75 -6.83 18.41
N VAL A 48 -1.94 -7.75 17.45
CA VAL A 48 -1.16 -9.00 17.33
C VAL A 48 -0.20 -8.96 16.13
N GLY A 49 -0.16 -7.84 15.38
CA GLY A 49 0.74 -7.65 14.24
C GLY A 49 0.02 -7.16 12.98
N CYS A 50 0.71 -7.28 11.85
CA CYS A 50 0.21 -6.91 10.52
C CYS A 50 -0.61 -8.07 9.93
N PHE A 51 -1.90 -7.82 9.63
CA PHE A 51 -2.83 -8.83 9.11
C PHE A 51 -2.98 -8.78 7.58
N GLY A 52 -2.43 -7.76 6.95
CA GLY A 52 -2.51 -7.55 5.51
C GLY A 52 -2.06 -6.16 5.12
N VAL A 53 -2.20 -5.83 3.84
CA VAL A 53 -1.90 -4.50 3.31
C VAL A 53 -3.01 -4.02 2.38
N ILE A 54 -3.16 -2.70 2.29
CA ILE A 54 -3.89 -2.04 1.21
C ILE A 54 -2.82 -1.60 0.19
N TYR A 55 -2.93 -2.09 -1.04
CA TYR A 55 -2.06 -1.72 -2.15
C TYR A 55 -2.88 -0.92 -3.17
N LEU A 56 -2.39 0.24 -3.55
CA LEU A 56 -2.98 1.11 -4.55
C LEU A 56 -1.90 1.49 -5.56
N ASP A 57 -2.13 1.22 -6.83
CA ASP A 57 -1.35 1.76 -7.92
C ASP A 57 -2.23 2.58 -8.87
N ASN A 58 -1.58 3.50 -9.56
CA ASN A 58 -2.15 4.16 -10.71
C ASN A 58 -1.20 4.04 -11.89
N ASP A 59 -1.71 4.34 -13.08
CA ASP A 59 -0.87 4.36 -14.27
C ASP A 59 -0.11 5.69 -14.44
N LYS A 60 0.83 5.73 -15.39
CA LYS A 60 1.63 6.91 -15.72
C LYS A 60 0.83 8.08 -16.32
N ALA A 61 -0.42 7.87 -16.73
CA ALA A 61 -1.28 8.90 -17.29
C ALA A 61 -2.09 9.65 -16.21
N HIS A 62 -2.19 9.10 -15.00
CA HIS A 62 -2.90 9.73 -13.88
C HIS A 62 -1.96 10.57 -13.00
N GLU A 63 -2.56 11.48 -12.23
CA GLU A 63 -1.85 12.27 -11.24
C GLU A 63 -1.24 11.35 -10.17
N LYS A 64 0.01 11.64 -9.79
CA LYS A 64 0.75 10.83 -8.81
C LYS A 64 0.16 11.02 -7.43
N TYR A 65 0.11 9.93 -6.66
CA TYR A 65 -0.23 10.02 -5.25
C TYR A 65 0.72 10.97 -4.51
N ALA A 66 0.14 11.81 -3.68
CA ALA A 66 0.81 12.73 -2.79
C ALA A 66 0.78 12.23 -1.34
N THR A 67 1.55 12.88 -0.47
CA THR A 67 1.57 12.54 0.96
C THR A 67 0.18 12.69 1.60
N SER A 68 -0.63 13.67 1.16
CA SER A 68 -2.01 13.82 1.63
C SER A 68 -2.88 12.60 1.33
N ASP A 69 -2.67 11.93 0.19
CA ASP A 69 -3.40 10.71 -0.16
C ASP A 69 -3.00 9.55 0.74
N LEU A 70 -1.71 9.51 1.15
CA LEU A 70 -1.22 8.56 2.12
C LEU A 70 -1.86 8.77 3.50
N ASP A 71 -2.05 10.01 3.93
CA ASP A 71 -2.73 10.32 5.20
C ASP A 71 -4.17 9.77 5.21
N TYR A 72 -4.89 9.90 4.09
CA TYR A 72 -6.22 9.29 3.93
C TYR A 72 -6.15 7.76 3.96
N LEU A 73 -5.16 7.17 3.28
CA LEU A 73 -4.98 5.73 3.26
C LEU A 73 -4.63 5.18 4.65
N MET A 74 -3.83 5.90 5.43
CA MET A 74 -3.51 5.57 6.82
C MET A 74 -4.78 5.51 7.68
N LEU A 75 -5.65 6.51 7.55
CA LEU A 75 -6.93 6.53 8.26
C LEU A 75 -7.79 5.30 7.91
N LEU A 76 -7.86 4.94 6.63
CA LEU A 76 -8.59 3.74 6.18
C LEU A 76 -8.00 2.46 6.76
N ALA A 77 -6.67 2.32 6.74
CA ALA A 77 -5.98 1.13 7.26
C ALA A 77 -6.25 0.93 8.76
N VAL A 78 -6.21 2.01 9.55
CA VAL A 78 -6.55 1.99 10.98
C VAL A 78 -8.02 1.62 11.21
N GLN A 79 -8.93 2.17 10.39
CA GLN A 79 -10.35 1.87 10.53
C GLN A 79 -10.67 0.40 10.20
N ILE A 80 -10.01 -0.19 9.21
CA ILE A 80 -10.15 -1.60 8.86
C ILE A 80 -9.61 -2.52 9.97
N ALA A 81 -8.52 -2.12 10.63
CA ALA A 81 -7.95 -2.88 11.75
C ALA A 81 -8.83 -2.87 13.00
N THR A 82 -9.79 -1.94 13.09
CA THR A 82 -10.71 -1.84 14.22
C THR A 82 -11.85 -2.85 14.05
N PRO A 83 -12.07 -3.77 15.02
CA PRO A 83 -13.21 -4.68 14.95
C PRO A 83 -14.52 -3.88 14.96
N THR A 84 -15.29 -3.98 13.88
CA THR A 84 -16.65 -3.42 13.77
C THR A 84 -17.65 -4.29 14.52
N GLY A 85 -17.39 -4.56 15.79
CA GLY A 85 -18.33 -5.19 16.71
C GLY A 85 -18.72 -4.19 17.78
N LYS A 86 -19.93 -3.63 17.69
CA LYS A 86 -20.58 -3.03 18.87
C LYS A 86 -20.61 -4.12 19.96
N LYS A 87 -19.99 -3.86 21.11
CA LYS A 87 -20.27 -4.60 22.34
C LYS A 87 -21.70 -4.33 22.80
#